data_AF-A0A101D585-F1
#
_entry.id   AF-A0A101D585-F1
#
_cell.length_a   1.000
_cell.length_b   1.000
_cell.length_c   1.000
_cell.angle_alpha   90.00
_cell.angle_beta   90.00
_cell.angle_gamma   90.00
#
_symmetry.space_group_name_H-M   'P 1'
#
loop_
_entity.id
_entity.type
_entity.pdbx_description
1 polymer ?
#
loop_
_entity_poly.entity_id
_entity_poly.type
_entity_poly.pdbx_seq_one_letter_code
_entity_poly.pdbx_strand_id
1 'polypeptide(L)'
;MATQENLDRVQQLYVAYYGRPADQEGQEYWADRLEAEGEGAIINAFGNSEEYAALAEGQGNGTLINNIYLQAFGRGADPEGLAYYAGVLERGEKSLAEIATTIINAAGGSDKEAFDVRVEAAAAYTAESGAAADYDIVAAKDAIEAGVNAKDLTAALEAYKTALDEKEAFLEEGEFANDAAVGQELTDAESAVTSSNLETQNVISAKIVDAQETKAVAEAAIAEVDGLKAVVDAYLASETNLENAQKAASDAAAELAGEETTFEARGKANNTLEITEANTTPAPGTIKLALQGDATSSTTFVIYNQADVNSKWVLNKTALESAQTFASNNGVEGLDALVAELQASLAADDAEAAAQTARNSALDDLLDAEDAADATVDNSNVNVDANTTISATNAPLTNELLTQIETIESLQQKLETRTKLDADVAAAKADVAEMEALNKTVADAKAVLEDSEEDGGFGVTLTEFAVGGTATAENDLFVFSTDADGASVAQFGAAGEDKIYIGDSFTRVDLASDAVFSKEQGDASTLEVFFQQDGNNAVLTFEDKAFAGSGSSTTEDLTEITLTGVNIEDLSINNGFITVA
;
A
#
# COMPACT_ATOMS: atom_id res chain seq x y z
N MET A 1 -1.48 -3.66 57.98
CA MET A 1 -0.94 -3.28 56.67
C MET A 1 -1.99 -3.67 55.69
N ALA A 2 -2.65 -2.65 55.18
CA ALA A 2 -3.66 -2.73 54.17
C ALA A 2 -3.19 -3.56 52.96
N THR A 3 -4.14 -4.18 52.29
CA THR A 3 -3.91 -4.88 51.02
C THR A 3 -3.59 -3.90 49.90
N GLN A 4 -2.94 -4.38 48.83
CA GLN A 4 -2.72 -3.59 47.62
C GLN A 4 -4.05 -3.06 47.05
N GLU A 5 -5.11 -3.88 47.07
CA GLU A 5 -6.46 -3.48 46.66
C GLU A 5 -6.97 -2.23 47.42
N ASN A 6 -6.68 -2.13 48.72
CA ASN A 6 -7.08 -0.97 49.52
C ASN A 6 -6.23 0.26 49.22
N LEU A 7 -4.93 0.09 48.94
CA LEU A 7 -4.04 1.18 48.51
C LEU A 7 -4.50 1.75 47.16
N ASP A 8 -4.78 0.86 46.19
CA ASP A 8 -5.27 1.24 44.86
C ASP A 8 -6.63 1.95 44.96
N ARG A 9 -7.53 1.44 45.81
CA ARG A 9 -8.84 2.08 46.04
C ARG A 9 -8.68 3.47 46.64
N VAL A 10 -7.76 3.66 47.58
CA VAL A 10 -7.49 4.98 48.15
C VAL A 10 -6.92 5.92 47.09
N GLN A 11 -6.03 5.44 46.22
CA GLN A 11 -5.50 6.24 45.11
C GLN A 11 -6.63 6.76 44.21
N GLN A 12 -7.58 5.89 43.84
CA GLN A 12 -8.76 6.28 43.08
C GLN A 12 -9.56 7.40 43.76
N LEU A 13 -9.73 7.34 45.08
CA LEU A 13 -10.42 8.39 45.83
C LEU A 13 -9.61 9.71 45.81
N TYR A 14 -8.29 9.66 45.98
CA TYR A 14 -7.43 10.85 45.90
C TYR A 14 -7.54 11.56 44.54
N VAL A 15 -7.46 10.80 43.44
CA VAL A 15 -7.65 11.31 42.08
C VAL A 15 -9.04 11.92 41.92
N ALA A 16 -10.09 11.19 42.33
CA ALA A 16 -11.46 11.63 42.12
C ALA A 16 -11.87 12.87 42.95
N TYR A 17 -11.34 13.02 44.17
CA TYR A 17 -11.74 14.10 45.09
C TYR A 17 -10.82 15.31 45.06
N TYR A 18 -9.52 15.05 44.99
CA TYR A 18 -8.51 16.09 45.15
C TYR A 18 -7.82 16.41 43.81
N GLY A 19 -8.04 15.57 42.79
CA GLY A 19 -7.40 15.71 41.49
C GLY A 19 -5.89 15.53 41.56
N ARG A 20 -5.39 14.80 42.57
CA ARG A 20 -3.95 14.62 42.81
C ARG A 20 -3.65 13.21 43.32
N PRO A 21 -2.39 12.77 43.24
CA PRO A 21 -1.90 11.56 43.90
C PRO A 21 -2.01 11.65 45.42
N ALA A 22 -2.03 10.49 46.08
CA ALA A 22 -1.83 10.42 47.52
C ALA A 22 -0.34 10.67 47.85
N ASP A 23 -0.07 11.26 49.02
CA ASP A 23 1.24 11.09 49.66
C ASP A 23 1.30 9.70 50.30
N GLN A 24 2.50 9.15 50.52
CA GLN A 24 2.66 7.76 50.95
C GLN A 24 2.03 7.52 52.35
N GLU A 25 2.26 8.42 53.31
CA GLU A 25 1.71 8.28 54.66
C GLU A 25 0.18 8.36 54.64
N GLY A 26 -0.38 9.28 53.86
CA GLY A 26 -1.81 9.41 53.63
C GLY A 26 -2.41 8.15 53.00
N GLN A 27 -1.80 7.62 51.94
CA GLN A 27 -2.28 6.41 51.26
C GLN A 27 -2.35 5.22 52.24
N GLU A 28 -1.29 4.99 53.00
CA GLU A 28 -1.21 3.91 53.99
C GLU A 28 -2.25 4.10 55.11
N TYR A 29 -2.37 5.32 55.65
CA TYR A 29 -3.33 5.64 56.70
C TYR A 29 -4.78 5.38 56.28
N TRP A 30 -5.16 5.85 55.09
CA TRP A 30 -6.51 5.68 54.59
C TRP A 30 -6.80 4.23 54.19
N ALA A 31 -5.80 3.50 53.69
CA ALA A 31 -5.95 2.11 53.30
C ALA A 31 -6.13 1.19 54.53
N ASP A 32 -5.41 1.44 55.63
CA ASP A 32 -5.59 0.72 56.89
C ASP A 32 -6.99 0.98 57.48
N ARG A 33 -7.50 2.23 57.36
CA ARG A 33 -8.87 2.56 57.79
C ARG A 33 -9.94 1.98 56.87
N LEU A 34 -9.69 1.92 55.56
CA LEU A 34 -10.57 1.24 54.61
C LEU A 34 -10.75 -0.24 54.99
N GLU A 35 -9.64 -0.91 55.35
CA GLU A 35 -9.66 -2.30 55.79
C GLU A 35 -10.47 -2.49 57.10
N ALA A 36 -10.30 -1.58 58.06
CA ALA A 36 -10.88 -1.69 59.39
C ALA A 36 -12.35 -1.20 59.50
N GLU A 37 -12.70 -0.15 58.77
CA GLU A 37 -13.96 0.61 58.92
C GLU A 37 -14.88 0.50 57.69
N GLY A 38 -14.34 0.12 56.52
CA GLY A 38 -15.05 0.06 55.25
C GLY A 38 -15.19 1.41 54.53
N GLU A 39 -15.48 1.36 53.23
CA GLU A 39 -15.42 2.54 52.34
C GLU A 39 -16.37 3.68 52.76
N GLY A 40 -17.59 3.35 53.21
CA GLY A 40 -18.56 4.35 53.63
C GLY A 40 -18.11 5.20 54.84
N ALA A 41 -17.23 4.67 55.69
CA ALA A 41 -16.67 5.42 56.82
C ALA A 41 -15.59 6.43 56.37
N ILE A 42 -14.76 6.05 55.39
CA ILE A 42 -13.68 6.91 54.89
C ILE A 42 -14.20 7.98 53.91
N ILE A 43 -15.22 7.69 53.10
CA ILE A 43 -15.82 8.66 52.13
C ILE A 43 -16.27 9.94 52.86
N ASN A 44 -16.93 9.78 54.01
CA ASN A 44 -17.34 10.91 54.83
C ASN A 44 -16.16 11.69 55.39
N ALA A 45 -15.03 11.03 55.67
CA ALA A 45 -13.83 11.69 56.17
C ALA A 45 -13.13 12.51 55.07
N PHE A 46 -13.05 11.98 53.85
CA PHE A 46 -12.55 12.72 52.68
C PHE A 46 -13.38 13.97 52.39
N GLY A 47 -14.70 13.84 52.35
CA GLY A 47 -15.61 14.96 52.08
C GLY A 47 -15.71 16.03 53.18
N ASN A 48 -15.07 15.81 54.34
CA ASN A 48 -15.01 16.75 55.45
C ASN A 48 -13.58 17.18 55.80
N SER A 49 -12.58 16.86 54.96
CA SER A 49 -11.19 17.24 55.20
C SER A 49 -10.99 18.75 55.03
N GLU A 50 -9.97 19.32 55.68
CA GLU A 50 -9.62 20.74 55.51
C GLU A 50 -9.22 21.04 54.06
N GLU A 51 -8.52 20.12 53.40
CA GLU A 51 -8.16 20.19 51.99
C GLU A 51 -9.40 20.26 51.09
N TYR A 52 -10.40 19.41 51.37
CA TYR A 52 -11.66 19.43 50.63
C TYR A 52 -12.48 20.70 50.88
N ALA A 53 -12.55 21.15 52.13
CA ALA A 53 -13.26 22.36 52.49
C ALA A 53 -12.67 23.58 51.78
N ALA A 54 -11.34 23.63 51.63
CA ALA A 54 -10.64 24.67 50.88
C ALA A 54 -10.94 24.59 49.37
N LEU A 55 -11.00 23.40 48.78
CA LEU A 55 -11.38 23.21 47.36
C LEU A 55 -12.82 23.64 47.09
N ALA A 56 -13.72 23.44 48.05
CA ALA A 56 -15.14 23.73 47.90
C ALA A 56 -15.57 25.15 48.33
N GLU A 57 -14.68 25.91 48.98
CA GLU A 57 -15.03 27.21 49.56
C GLU A 57 -15.52 28.21 48.50
N GLY A 58 -16.71 28.78 48.72
CA GLY A 58 -17.29 29.80 47.85
C GLY A 58 -17.80 29.30 46.50
N GLN A 59 -17.72 27.99 46.21
CA GLN A 59 -18.20 27.39 44.97
C GLN A 59 -19.68 26.97 45.06
N GLY A 60 -20.40 27.07 43.94
CA GLY A 60 -21.77 26.56 43.85
C GLY A 60 -21.80 25.06 43.56
N ASN A 61 -22.90 24.38 43.92
CA ASN A 61 -23.06 22.93 43.72
C ASN A 61 -22.78 22.46 42.29
N GLY A 62 -23.19 23.23 41.28
CA GLY A 62 -22.86 22.92 39.87
C GLY A 62 -21.36 22.92 39.61
N THR A 63 -20.64 23.94 40.08
CA THR A 63 -19.17 24.00 39.94
C THR A 63 -18.49 22.81 40.63
N LEU A 64 -18.94 22.46 41.83
CA LEU A 64 -18.40 21.32 42.58
C LEU A 64 -18.59 19.99 41.85
N ILE A 65 -19.77 19.76 41.28
CA ILE A 65 -20.01 18.57 40.45
C ILE A 65 -19.15 18.59 39.20
N ASN A 66 -19.07 19.73 38.50
CA ASN A 66 -18.25 19.82 37.30
C ASN A 66 -16.76 19.57 37.57
N ASN A 67 -16.26 20.01 38.73
CA ASN A 67 -14.87 19.76 39.13
C ASN A 67 -14.58 18.27 39.35
N ILE A 68 -15.53 17.49 39.88
CA ILE A 68 -15.36 16.02 39.97
C ILE A 68 -15.13 15.42 38.58
N TYR A 69 -15.91 15.84 37.57
CA TYR A 69 -15.74 15.34 36.21
C TYR A 69 -14.41 15.79 35.61
N LEU A 70 -13.97 17.03 35.85
CA LEU A 70 -12.66 17.51 35.40
C LEU A 70 -11.51 16.74 36.07
N GLN A 71 -11.57 16.53 37.38
CA GLN A 71 -10.54 15.83 38.14
C GLN A 71 -10.45 14.35 37.78
N ALA A 72 -11.59 13.68 37.64
CA ALA A 72 -11.65 12.26 37.35
C ALA A 72 -11.44 11.94 35.86
N PHE A 73 -11.95 12.77 34.95
CA PHE A 73 -12.05 12.44 33.53
C PHE A 73 -11.44 13.49 32.59
N GLY A 74 -10.94 14.63 33.09
CA GLY A 74 -10.38 15.70 32.25
C GLY A 74 -11.41 16.50 31.45
N ARG A 75 -12.72 16.26 31.64
CA ARG A 75 -13.80 16.93 30.89
C ARG A 75 -14.90 17.44 31.80
N GLY A 76 -15.68 18.40 31.31
CA GLY A 76 -16.87 18.88 32.01
C GLY A 76 -17.99 17.83 32.08
N ALA A 77 -18.85 17.97 33.08
CA ALA A 77 -20.08 17.19 33.19
C ALA A 77 -21.05 17.56 32.05
N ASP A 78 -21.80 16.57 31.53
CA ASP A 78 -22.89 16.87 30.61
C ASP A 78 -23.99 17.70 31.31
N PRO A 79 -24.72 18.58 30.59
CA PRO A 79 -25.67 19.49 31.21
C PRO A 79 -26.74 18.78 32.07
N GLU A 80 -27.23 17.63 31.61
CA GLU A 80 -28.24 16.83 32.29
C GLU A 80 -27.70 16.18 33.58
N GLY A 81 -26.55 15.53 33.51
CA GLY A 81 -25.85 14.92 34.65
C GLY A 81 -25.43 15.95 35.68
N LEU A 82 -24.91 17.10 35.23
CA LEU A 82 -24.58 18.24 36.07
C LEU A 82 -25.80 18.73 36.86
N ALA A 83 -26.93 18.96 36.18
CA ALA A 83 -28.16 19.40 36.82
C ALA A 83 -28.71 18.36 37.80
N TYR A 84 -28.65 17.08 37.45
CA TYR A 84 -29.09 15.98 38.29
C TYR A 84 -28.29 15.91 39.60
N TYR A 85 -26.97 15.78 39.52
CA TYR A 85 -26.12 15.63 40.70
C TYR A 85 -26.05 16.90 41.55
N ALA A 86 -26.09 18.08 40.94
CA ALA A 86 -26.18 19.34 41.68
C ALA A 86 -27.47 19.43 42.51
N GLY A 87 -28.59 18.95 41.96
CA GLY A 87 -29.86 18.85 42.68
C GLY A 87 -29.85 17.80 43.80
N VAL A 88 -29.22 16.64 43.56
CA VAL A 88 -29.02 15.60 44.60
C VAL A 88 -28.22 16.17 45.78
N LEU A 89 -27.17 16.93 45.49
CA LEU A 89 -26.35 17.60 46.49
C LEU A 89 -27.12 18.69 47.24
N GLU A 90 -27.89 19.52 46.52
CA GLU A 90 -28.71 20.59 47.11
C GLU A 90 -29.76 20.06 48.10
N ARG A 91 -30.35 18.89 47.79
CA ARG A 91 -31.33 18.24 48.67
C ARG A 91 -30.69 17.47 49.83
N GLY A 92 -29.36 17.36 49.87
CA GLY A 92 -28.64 16.59 50.88
C GLY A 92 -28.92 15.08 50.81
N GLU A 93 -29.35 14.57 49.66
CA GLU A 93 -29.63 13.14 49.46
C GLU A 93 -28.35 12.30 49.40
N LYS A 94 -27.27 12.89 48.90
CA LYS A 94 -25.91 12.37 48.93
C LYS A 94 -24.95 13.52 49.21
N SER A 95 -23.89 13.24 49.96
CA SER A 95 -22.73 14.12 50.06
C SER A 95 -22.03 14.22 48.71
N LEU A 96 -21.28 15.30 48.50
CA LEU A 96 -20.44 15.46 47.31
C LEU A 96 -19.42 14.31 47.18
N ALA A 97 -18.98 13.77 48.33
CA ALA A 97 -18.14 12.60 48.37
C ALA A 97 -18.84 11.36 47.75
N GLU A 98 -19.99 10.97 48.30
CA GLU A 98 -20.78 9.85 47.77
C GLU A 98 -21.17 10.03 46.28
N ILE A 99 -21.33 11.27 45.83
CA ILE A 99 -21.56 11.58 44.41
C ILE A 99 -20.32 11.28 43.57
N ALA A 100 -19.12 11.70 43.96
CA ALA A 100 -17.91 11.39 43.18
C ALA A 100 -17.65 9.89 43.11
N THR A 101 -17.79 9.15 44.23
CA THR A 101 -17.72 7.68 44.20
C THR A 101 -18.76 7.07 43.26
N THR A 102 -19.99 7.62 43.23
CA THR A 102 -21.03 7.14 42.30
C THR A 102 -20.62 7.39 40.84
N ILE A 103 -20.04 8.55 40.55
CA ILE A 103 -19.60 8.96 39.21
C ILE A 103 -18.46 8.07 38.71
N ILE A 104 -17.37 7.92 39.49
CA ILE A 104 -16.22 7.11 39.06
C ILE A 104 -16.54 5.62 38.95
N ASN A 105 -17.43 5.09 39.82
CA ASN A 105 -17.84 3.69 39.74
C ASN A 105 -18.80 3.42 38.57
N ALA A 106 -19.49 4.46 38.09
CA ALA A 106 -20.38 4.39 36.92
C ALA A 106 -19.67 4.71 35.60
N ALA A 107 -18.40 5.11 35.64
CA ALA A 107 -17.61 5.46 34.47
C ALA A 107 -17.50 4.26 33.51
N GLY A 108 -17.60 4.55 32.21
CA GLY A 108 -17.43 3.57 31.15
C GLY A 108 -16.89 4.25 29.89
N GLY A 109 -16.39 3.47 28.94
CA GLY A 109 -15.75 4.01 27.73
C GLY A 109 -14.59 4.96 28.07
N SER A 110 -14.50 6.08 27.37
CA SER A 110 -13.43 7.08 27.52
C SER A 110 -13.27 7.62 28.94
N ASP A 111 -14.36 7.77 29.71
CA ASP A 111 -14.28 8.27 31.09
C ASP A 111 -13.54 7.28 32.00
N LYS A 112 -13.82 5.98 31.83
CA LYS A 112 -13.15 4.96 32.62
C LYS A 112 -11.67 4.89 32.26
N GLU A 113 -11.34 4.95 30.98
CA GLU A 113 -9.95 4.90 30.55
C GLU A 113 -9.16 6.13 31.01
N ALA A 114 -9.73 7.33 30.91
CA ALA A 114 -9.09 8.55 31.40
C ALA A 114 -8.85 8.46 32.93
N PHE A 115 -9.85 7.98 33.68
CA PHE A 115 -9.70 7.80 35.12
C PHE A 115 -8.63 6.76 35.48
N ASP A 116 -8.60 5.62 34.78
CA ASP A 116 -7.61 4.57 35.03
C ASP A 116 -6.18 5.09 34.78
N VAL A 117 -5.94 5.81 33.68
CA VAL A 117 -4.63 6.43 33.38
C VAL A 117 -4.24 7.47 34.43
N ARG A 118 -5.19 8.31 34.86
CA ARG A 118 -4.95 9.28 35.94
C ARG A 118 -4.55 8.58 37.23
N VAL A 119 -5.18 7.46 37.56
CA VAL A 119 -4.89 6.67 38.77
C VAL A 119 -3.53 5.97 38.67
N GLU A 120 -3.17 5.46 37.50
CA GLU A 120 -1.85 4.86 37.24
C GLU A 120 -0.72 5.89 37.38
N ALA A 121 -0.85 7.03 36.70
CA ALA A 121 0.09 8.16 36.83
C ALA A 121 0.19 8.63 38.28
N ALA A 122 -0.94 8.64 38.99
CA ALA A 122 -0.95 8.98 40.39
C ALA A 122 -0.20 7.95 41.26
N ALA A 123 -0.40 6.66 41.02
CA ALA A 123 0.29 5.60 41.76
C ALA A 123 1.81 5.67 41.52
N ALA A 124 2.24 5.93 40.28
CA ALA A 124 3.65 6.12 39.94
C ALA A 124 4.26 7.30 40.71
N TYR A 125 3.60 8.47 40.70
CA TYR A 125 4.05 9.64 41.45
C TYR A 125 4.12 9.38 42.97
N THR A 126 3.11 8.71 43.54
CA THR A 126 3.11 8.32 44.95
C THR A 126 4.28 7.40 45.29
N ALA A 127 4.62 6.45 44.42
CA ALA A 127 5.72 5.53 44.64
C ALA A 127 7.09 6.23 44.60
N GLU A 128 7.27 7.18 43.68
CA GLU A 128 8.54 7.86 43.48
C GLU A 128 8.76 9.04 44.43
N SER A 129 7.74 9.86 44.62
CA SER A 129 7.82 11.14 45.34
C SER A 129 6.92 11.23 46.56
N GLY A 130 6.04 10.25 46.80
CA GLY A 130 5.07 10.28 47.90
C GLY A 130 5.68 10.21 49.30
N ALA A 131 6.94 9.78 49.42
CA ALA A 131 7.69 9.75 50.68
C ALA A 131 8.44 11.06 51.01
N ALA A 132 8.42 12.04 50.10
CA ALA A 132 9.17 13.28 50.26
C ALA A 132 8.68 14.06 51.48
N ALA A 133 9.62 14.64 52.24
CA ALA A 133 9.30 15.43 53.43
C ALA A 133 8.49 16.69 53.08
N ASP A 134 8.74 17.25 51.91
CA ASP A 134 7.98 18.35 51.31
C ASP A 134 7.25 17.80 50.08
N TYR A 135 6.08 17.17 50.29
CA TYR A 135 5.25 16.65 49.20
C TYR A 135 4.75 17.79 48.30
N ASP A 136 5.14 17.76 47.03
CA ASP A 136 4.80 18.81 46.06
C ASP A 136 3.45 18.52 45.39
N ILE A 137 2.40 19.15 45.92
CA ILE A 137 1.03 19.02 45.40
C ILE A 137 0.92 19.52 43.95
N VAL A 138 1.71 20.51 43.53
CA VAL A 138 1.63 21.06 42.16
C VAL A 138 2.20 20.02 41.20
N ALA A 139 3.44 19.57 41.44
CA ALA A 139 4.06 18.53 40.62
C ALA A 139 3.23 17.23 40.59
N ALA A 140 2.57 16.89 41.70
CA ALA A 140 1.71 15.71 41.77
C ALA A 140 0.47 15.82 40.87
N LYS A 141 -0.15 17.00 40.78
CA LYS A 141 -1.28 17.25 39.87
C LYS A 141 -0.82 17.24 38.41
N ASP A 142 0.31 17.87 38.13
CA ASP A 142 0.88 17.94 36.80
C ASP A 142 1.24 16.53 36.28
N ALA A 143 1.74 15.64 37.14
CA ALA A 143 2.04 14.25 36.79
C ALA A 143 0.81 13.44 36.32
N ILE A 144 -0.36 13.67 36.92
CA ILE A 144 -1.60 13.01 36.50
C ILE A 144 -2.03 13.50 35.12
N GLU A 145 -1.96 14.81 34.89
CA GLU A 145 -2.34 15.41 33.60
C GLU A 145 -1.37 14.99 32.50
N ALA A 146 -0.06 14.98 32.79
CA ALA A 146 0.97 14.49 31.89
C ALA A 146 0.75 13.03 31.48
N GLY A 147 0.25 12.19 32.40
CA GLY A 147 -0.11 10.80 32.08
C GLY A 147 -1.24 10.68 31.04
N VAL A 148 -2.29 11.50 31.17
CA VAL A 148 -3.40 11.52 30.19
C VAL A 148 -2.93 12.07 28.86
N ASN A 149 -2.19 13.19 28.88
CA ASN A 149 -1.64 13.79 27.66
C ASN A 149 -0.71 12.83 26.93
N ALA A 150 0.14 12.08 27.64
CA ALA A 150 0.99 11.06 27.04
C ALA A 150 0.16 9.95 26.36
N LYS A 151 -0.91 9.46 27.01
CA LYS A 151 -1.79 8.44 26.45
C LYS A 151 -2.51 8.92 25.19
N ASP A 152 -3.07 10.12 25.21
CA ASP A 152 -3.80 10.67 24.08
C ASP A 152 -2.84 11.05 22.92
N LEU A 153 -1.64 11.52 23.24
CA LEU A 153 -0.56 11.76 22.26
C LEU A 153 -0.13 10.45 21.60
N THR A 154 0.04 9.37 22.38
CA THR A 154 0.30 8.02 21.85
C THR A 154 -0.82 7.58 20.91
N ALA A 155 -2.08 7.75 21.29
CA ALA A 155 -3.21 7.38 20.43
C ALA A 155 -3.23 8.19 19.11
N ALA A 156 -2.93 9.49 19.18
CA ALA A 156 -2.81 10.33 17.98
C ALA A 156 -1.64 9.90 17.08
N LEU A 157 -0.52 9.50 17.68
CA LEU A 157 0.64 9.01 16.95
C LEU A 157 0.35 7.67 16.26
N GLU A 158 -0.34 6.74 16.93
CA GLU A 158 -0.75 5.47 16.33
C GLU A 158 -1.77 5.68 15.20
N ALA A 159 -2.68 6.66 15.32
CA ALA A 159 -3.58 7.04 14.24
C ALA A 159 -2.82 7.60 13.03
N TYR A 160 -1.80 8.44 13.26
CA TYR A 160 -0.94 8.97 12.20
C TYR A 160 -0.16 7.86 11.49
N LYS A 161 0.44 6.92 12.25
CA LYS A 161 1.13 5.75 11.67
C LYS A 161 0.18 4.88 10.86
N THR A 162 -1.01 4.57 11.39
CA THR A 162 -2.02 3.80 10.66
C THR A 162 -2.38 4.45 9.33
N ALA A 163 -2.55 5.78 9.31
CA ALA A 163 -2.84 6.51 8.08
C ALA A 163 -1.68 6.45 7.06
N LEU A 164 -0.42 6.44 7.53
CA LEU A 164 0.75 6.25 6.67
C LEU A 164 0.80 4.82 6.12
N ASP A 165 0.57 3.80 6.96
CA ASP A 165 0.55 2.39 6.55
C ASP A 165 -0.55 2.12 5.52
N GLU A 166 -1.74 2.70 5.69
CA GLU A 166 -2.82 2.61 4.70
C GLU A 166 -2.44 3.26 3.36
N LYS A 167 -1.75 4.40 3.40
CA LYS A 167 -1.22 5.06 2.20
C LYS A 167 -0.16 4.20 1.52
N GLU A 168 0.75 3.62 2.28
CA GLU A 168 1.82 2.76 1.76
C GLU A 168 1.26 1.47 1.15
N ALA A 169 0.31 0.83 1.82
CA ALA A 169 -0.37 -0.36 1.31
C ALA A 169 -1.09 -0.10 -0.03
N PHE A 170 -1.74 1.07 -0.18
CA PHE A 170 -2.34 1.48 -1.44
C PHE A 170 -1.29 1.63 -2.55
N LEU A 171 -0.14 2.26 -2.25
CA LEU A 171 0.95 2.40 -3.21
C LEU A 171 1.52 1.04 -3.62
N GLU A 172 1.70 0.11 -2.68
CA GLU A 172 2.20 -1.24 -2.97
C GLU A 172 1.21 -2.06 -3.80
N GLU A 173 -0.08 -2.07 -3.42
CA GLU A 173 -1.12 -2.81 -4.14
C GLU A 173 -1.30 -2.30 -5.58
N GLY A 174 -1.18 -0.98 -5.77
CA GLY A 174 -1.22 -0.35 -7.09
C GLY A 174 0.11 -0.37 -7.87
N GLU A 175 1.16 -0.98 -7.33
CA GLU A 175 2.52 -0.97 -7.89
C GLU A 175 3.06 0.45 -8.18
N PHE A 176 2.64 1.43 -7.40
CA PHE A 176 3.03 2.83 -7.53
C PHE A 176 4.34 3.10 -6.78
N ALA A 177 5.30 3.71 -7.47
CA ALA A 177 6.58 4.06 -6.86
C ALA A 177 6.47 5.17 -5.80
N ASN A 178 5.46 6.03 -5.89
CA ASN A 178 5.15 7.12 -4.95
C ASN A 178 3.83 7.80 -5.32
N ASP A 179 3.39 8.74 -4.48
CA ASP A 179 2.20 9.58 -4.65
C ASP A 179 2.12 10.25 -6.03
N ALA A 180 3.23 10.81 -6.52
CA ALA A 180 3.26 11.49 -7.83
C ALA A 180 3.09 10.51 -9.01
N ALA A 181 3.46 9.23 -8.83
CA ALA A 181 3.27 8.20 -9.85
C ALA A 181 1.78 7.92 -10.12
N VAL A 182 0.91 8.01 -9.11
CA VAL A 182 -0.55 7.85 -9.26
C VAL A 182 -1.13 8.91 -10.20
N GLY A 183 -0.76 10.17 -9.99
CA GLY A 183 -1.18 11.27 -10.89
C GLY A 183 -0.59 11.17 -12.30
N GLN A 184 0.59 10.55 -12.44
CA GLN A 184 1.21 10.33 -13.74
C GLN A 184 0.46 9.27 -14.55
N GLU A 185 -0.02 8.19 -13.92
CA GLU A 185 -0.83 7.17 -14.61
C GLU A 185 -2.08 7.78 -15.24
N LEU A 186 -2.79 8.64 -14.51
CA LEU A 186 -3.94 9.37 -15.05
C LEU A 186 -3.54 10.23 -16.25
N THR A 187 -2.42 10.94 -16.15
CA THR A 187 -1.90 11.77 -17.24
C THR A 187 -1.58 10.93 -18.49
N ASP A 188 -1.01 9.75 -18.30
CA ASP A 188 -0.66 8.82 -19.38
C ASP A 188 -1.92 8.23 -20.03
N ALA A 189 -2.91 7.84 -19.23
CA ALA A 189 -4.20 7.35 -19.73
C ALA A 189 -4.95 8.41 -20.56
N GLU A 190 -5.03 9.66 -20.08
CA GLU A 190 -5.65 10.76 -20.82
C GLU A 190 -4.86 11.13 -22.09
N SER A 191 -3.53 11.02 -22.04
CA SER A 191 -2.65 11.20 -23.20
C SER A 191 -2.84 10.10 -24.25
N ALA A 192 -3.07 8.86 -23.83
CA ALA A 192 -3.35 7.74 -24.72
C ALA A 192 -4.68 7.94 -25.47
N VAL A 193 -5.72 8.40 -24.76
CA VAL A 193 -6.99 8.83 -25.38
C VAL A 193 -6.76 9.89 -26.43
N THR A 194 -6.01 10.95 -26.10
CA THR A 194 -5.76 12.06 -27.01
C THR A 194 -4.94 11.64 -28.22
N SER A 195 -3.90 10.83 -28.01
CA SER A 195 -3.00 10.36 -29.07
C SER A 195 -3.65 9.38 -30.03
N SER A 196 -4.67 8.64 -29.58
CA SER A 196 -5.47 7.76 -30.44
C SER A 196 -6.24 8.52 -31.54
N ASN A 197 -6.53 9.81 -31.31
CA ASN A 197 -7.36 10.65 -32.17
C ASN A 197 -8.71 9.98 -32.56
N LEU A 198 -9.22 9.12 -31.66
CA LEU A 198 -10.48 8.42 -31.87
C LEU A 198 -11.65 9.34 -31.55
N GLU A 199 -12.69 9.21 -32.36
CA GLU A 199 -13.99 9.83 -32.09
C GLU A 199 -14.59 9.28 -30.79
N THR A 200 -15.55 10.00 -30.21
CA THR A 200 -16.29 9.51 -29.03
C THR A 200 -17.07 8.24 -29.36
N GLN A 201 -17.29 7.38 -28.37
CA GLN A 201 -18.06 6.13 -28.54
C GLN A 201 -19.39 6.34 -29.27
N ASN A 202 -20.18 7.34 -28.88
CA ASN A 202 -21.48 7.62 -29.50
C ASN A 202 -21.39 7.93 -31.01
N VAL A 203 -20.32 8.60 -31.44
CA VAL A 203 -20.09 8.91 -32.86
C VAL A 203 -19.71 7.66 -33.62
N ILE A 204 -18.83 6.83 -33.07
CA ILE A 204 -18.44 5.55 -33.67
C ILE A 204 -19.65 4.62 -33.78
N SER A 205 -20.43 4.47 -32.71
CA SER A 205 -21.65 3.67 -32.69
C SER A 205 -22.68 4.14 -33.71
N ALA A 206 -22.87 5.46 -33.88
CA ALA A 206 -23.77 5.99 -34.90
C ALA A 206 -23.29 5.62 -36.32
N LYS A 207 -21.99 5.73 -36.60
CA LYS A 207 -21.43 5.32 -37.91
C LYS A 207 -21.58 3.82 -38.17
N ILE A 208 -21.49 2.98 -37.14
CA ILE A 208 -21.74 1.54 -37.27
C ILE A 208 -23.19 1.30 -37.71
N VAL A 209 -24.16 2.00 -37.10
CA VAL A 209 -25.57 1.89 -37.48
C VAL A 209 -25.78 2.33 -38.93
N ASP A 210 -25.23 3.49 -39.33
CA ASP A 210 -25.34 3.98 -40.71
C ASP A 210 -24.74 2.99 -41.73
N ALA A 211 -23.58 2.41 -41.41
CA ALA A 211 -22.93 1.38 -42.23
C ALA A 211 -23.74 0.08 -42.30
N GLN A 212 -24.35 -0.34 -41.18
CA GLN A 212 -25.23 -1.52 -41.11
C GLN A 212 -26.51 -1.34 -41.95
N GLU A 213 -27.12 -0.15 -41.92
CA GLU A 213 -28.27 0.16 -42.76
C GLU A 213 -27.90 0.09 -44.25
N THR A 214 -26.75 0.66 -44.62
CA THR A 214 -26.26 0.64 -46.01
C THR A 214 -25.91 -0.78 -46.46
N LYS A 215 -25.24 -1.56 -45.59
CA LYS A 215 -24.97 -2.98 -45.79
C LYS A 215 -26.25 -3.78 -46.07
N ALA A 216 -27.31 -3.58 -45.27
CA ALA A 216 -28.56 -4.28 -45.45
C ALA A 216 -29.25 -3.97 -46.79
N VAL A 217 -29.12 -2.73 -47.28
CA VAL A 217 -29.60 -2.35 -48.62
C VAL A 217 -28.81 -3.08 -49.72
N ALA A 218 -27.48 -3.16 -49.59
CA ALA A 218 -26.64 -3.87 -50.54
C ALA A 218 -26.92 -5.39 -50.56
N GLU A 219 -27.11 -6.01 -49.38
CA GLU A 219 -27.50 -7.43 -49.26
C GLU A 219 -28.83 -7.72 -49.94
N ALA A 220 -29.81 -6.81 -49.80
CA ALA A 220 -31.10 -6.94 -50.46
C ALA A 220 -30.97 -6.87 -51.99
N ALA A 221 -30.15 -5.96 -52.51
CA ALA A 221 -29.90 -5.84 -53.95
C ALA A 221 -29.21 -7.10 -54.53
N ILE A 222 -28.21 -7.63 -53.83
CA ILE A 222 -27.51 -8.87 -54.25
C ILE A 222 -28.46 -10.07 -54.23
N ALA A 223 -29.40 -10.13 -53.28
CA ALA A 223 -30.39 -11.21 -53.20
C ALA A 223 -31.39 -11.22 -54.37
N GLU A 224 -31.53 -10.11 -55.11
CA GLU A 224 -32.35 -10.04 -56.32
C GLU A 224 -31.64 -10.63 -57.57
N VAL A 225 -30.32 -10.88 -57.49
CA VAL A 225 -29.52 -11.43 -58.60
C VAL A 225 -29.37 -12.94 -58.43
N ASP A 226 -29.88 -13.69 -59.41
CA ASP A 226 -29.86 -15.16 -59.40
C ASP A 226 -28.44 -15.73 -59.24
N GLY A 227 -28.22 -16.48 -58.17
CA GLY A 227 -26.94 -17.18 -57.89
C GLY A 227 -25.85 -16.32 -57.25
N LEU A 228 -25.87 -14.99 -57.41
CA LEU A 228 -24.82 -14.09 -56.90
C LEU A 228 -24.68 -14.15 -55.38
N LYS A 229 -25.80 -14.19 -54.65
CA LYS A 229 -25.77 -14.30 -53.18
C LYS A 229 -24.99 -15.51 -52.66
N ALA A 230 -25.12 -16.68 -53.30
CA ALA A 230 -24.44 -17.88 -52.84
C ALA A 230 -22.92 -17.79 -53.02
N VAL A 231 -22.48 -17.11 -54.09
CA VAL A 231 -21.06 -16.88 -54.38
C VAL A 231 -20.48 -15.84 -53.41
N VAL A 232 -21.22 -14.76 -53.13
CA VAL A 232 -20.85 -13.77 -52.11
C VAL A 232 -20.71 -14.43 -50.73
N ASP A 233 -21.68 -15.26 -50.32
CA ASP A 233 -21.62 -15.96 -49.04
C ASP A 233 -20.39 -16.90 -48.96
N ALA A 234 -20.03 -17.56 -50.06
CA ALA A 234 -18.85 -18.42 -50.15
C ALA A 234 -17.54 -17.61 -50.07
N TYR A 235 -17.48 -16.47 -50.76
CA TYR A 235 -16.34 -15.54 -50.68
C TYR A 235 -16.17 -15.00 -49.26
N LEU A 236 -17.22 -14.51 -48.62
CA LEU A 236 -17.17 -14.03 -47.24
C LEU A 236 -16.73 -15.12 -46.25
N ALA A 237 -17.25 -16.35 -46.40
CA ALA A 237 -16.80 -17.47 -45.58
C ALA A 237 -15.31 -17.79 -45.79
N SER A 238 -14.80 -17.64 -47.02
CA SER A 238 -13.39 -17.83 -47.32
C SER A 238 -12.50 -16.72 -46.76
N GLU A 239 -12.97 -15.46 -46.74
CA GLU A 239 -12.30 -14.34 -46.07
C GLU A 239 -12.20 -14.58 -44.57
N THR A 240 -13.31 -14.92 -43.90
CA THR A 240 -13.30 -15.26 -42.48
C THR A 240 -12.34 -16.42 -42.17
N ASN A 241 -12.26 -17.44 -43.04
CA ASN A 241 -11.31 -18.53 -42.86
C ASN A 241 -9.85 -18.07 -43.03
N LEU A 242 -9.58 -17.16 -43.96
CA LEU A 242 -8.26 -16.56 -44.16
C LEU A 242 -7.85 -15.72 -42.95
N GLU A 243 -8.71 -14.83 -42.47
CA GLU A 243 -8.45 -14.02 -41.27
C GLU A 243 -8.15 -14.90 -40.04
N ASN A 244 -8.94 -15.95 -39.82
CA ASN A 244 -8.71 -16.90 -38.73
C ASN A 244 -7.37 -17.63 -38.87
N ALA A 245 -6.98 -18.02 -40.08
CA ALA A 245 -5.72 -18.68 -40.33
C ALA A 245 -4.52 -17.71 -40.17
N GLN A 246 -4.65 -16.47 -40.63
CA GLN A 246 -3.66 -15.40 -40.42
C GLN A 246 -3.48 -15.11 -38.93
N LYS A 247 -4.57 -15.02 -38.17
CA LYS A 247 -4.51 -14.85 -36.72
C LYS A 247 -3.79 -16.02 -36.05
N ALA A 248 -4.13 -17.26 -36.40
CA ALA A 248 -3.48 -18.45 -35.86
C ALA A 248 -1.96 -18.49 -36.19
N ALA A 249 -1.58 -18.07 -37.39
CA ALA A 249 -0.17 -17.95 -37.78
C ALA A 249 0.56 -16.88 -36.96
N SER A 250 -0.06 -15.72 -36.75
CA SER A 250 0.48 -14.65 -35.91
C SER A 250 0.62 -15.07 -34.44
N ASP A 251 -0.39 -15.74 -33.88
CA ASP A 251 -0.39 -16.21 -32.49
C ASP A 251 0.73 -17.26 -32.30
N ALA A 252 0.83 -18.25 -33.19
CA ALA A 252 1.88 -19.28 -33.13
C ALA A 252 3.28 -18.70 -33.34
N ALA A 253 3.44 -17.67 -34.17
CA ALA A 253 4.72 -16.96 -34.30
C ALA A 253 5.11 -16.21 -33.02
N ALA A 254 4.14 -15.64 -32.29
CA ALA A 254 4.39 -14.97 -31.01
C ALA A 254 4.73 -15.97 -29.90
N GLU A 255 4.03 -17.10 -29.84
CA GLU A 255 4.35 -18.22 -28.93
C GLU A 255 5.77 -18.75 -29.20
N LEU A 256 6.14 -18.93 -30.48
CA LEU A 256 7.50 -19.31 -30.87
C LEU A 256 8.55 -18.32 -30.40
N ALA A 257 8.34 -17.02 -30.61
CA ALA A 257 9.27 -15.99 -30.15
C ALA A 257 9.43 -15.96 -28.62
N GLY A 258 8.34 -16.23 -27.88
CA GLY A 258 8.36 -16.37 -26.42
C GLY A 258 9.17 -17.58 -25.96
N GLU A 259 8.99 -18.73 -26.62
CA GLU A 259 9.74 -19.94 -26.30
C GLU A 259 11.21 -19.84 -26.74
N GLU A 260 11.51 -19.15 -27.85
CA GLU A 260 12.88 -18.80 -28.24
C GLU A 260 13.57 -18.03 -27.12
N THR A 261 12.95 -16.94 -26.64
CA THR A 261 13.48 -16.11 -25.55
C THR A 261 13.72 -16.94 -24.28
N THR A 262 12.76 -17.80 -23.93
CA THR A 262 12.85 -18.69 -22.77
C THR A 262 14.00 -19.69 -22.90
N PHE A 263 14.13 -20.31 -24.08
CA PHE A 263 15.19 -21.26 -24.38
C PHE A 263 16.58 -20.59 -24.36
N GLU A 264 16.71 -19.39 -24.91
CA GLU A 264 17.94 -18.60 -24.85
C GLU A 264 18.36 -18.27 -23.41
N ALA A 265 17.41 -17.85 -22.56
CA ALA A 265 17.67 -17.54 -21.16
C ALA A 265 18.18 -18.77 -20.39
N ARG A 266 17.59 -19.94 -20.62
CA ARG A 266 18.04 -21.23 -20.03
C ARG A 266 19.44 -21.62 -20.52
N GLY A 267 19.71 -21.48 -21.82
CA GLY A 267 21.01 -21.78 -22.42
C GLY A 267 22.17 -20.95 -21.84
N LYS A 268 21.91 -19.65 -21.56
CA LYS A 268 22.85 -18.75 -20.87
C LYS A 268 23.09 -19.16 -19.41
N ALA A 269 22.03 -19.50 -18.67
CA ALA A 269 22.12 -19.93 -17.28
C ALA A 269 22.92 -21.23 -17.10
N ASN A 270 22.83 -22.16 -18.05
CA ASN A 270 23.50 -23.46 -18.00
C ASN A 270 24.87 -23.48 -18.72
N ASN A 271 25.38 -22.33 -19.19
CA ASN A 271 26.69 -22.17 -19.84
C ASN A 271 26.95 -23.16 -21.01
N THR A 272 25.89 -23.59 -21.70
CA THR A 272 25.89 -24.68 -22.71
C THR A 272 25.57 -24.20 -24.12
N LEU A 273 25.17 -22.93 -24.29
CA LEU A 273 24.76 -22.34 -25.58
C LEU A 273 25.53 -21.06 -25.89
N GLU A 274 26.08 -20.97 -27.11
CA GLU A 274 26.58 -19.73 -27.68
C GLU A 274 25.82 -19.45 -28.99
N ILE A 275 25.06 -18.35 -29.04
CA ILE A 275 24.36 -17.89 -30.24
C ILE A 275 25.26 -16.89 -30.94
N THR A 276 25.75 -17.23 -32.13
CA THR A 276 26.58 -16.32 -32.93
C THR A 276 25.85 -15.89 -34.20
N GLU A 277 25.49 -14.61 -34.28
CA GLU A 277 25.04 -14.00 -35.55
C GLU A 277 26.22 -13.95 -36.54
N ALA A 278 26.09 -14.62 -37.69
CA ALA A 278 27.11 -14.58 -38.73
C ALA A 278 26.87 -13.37 -39.65
N ASN A 279 27.42 -12.21 -39.28
CA ASN A 279 27.39 -11.02 -40.13
C ASN A 279 28.49 -11.08 -41.20
N THR A 280 28.17 -11.58 -42.41
CA THR A 280 28.80 -11.15 -43.69
C THR A 280 27.91 -11.52 -44.91
N THR A 281 26.95 -10.65 -45.23
CA THR A 281 26.27 -10.32 -46.53
C THR A 281 26.35 -11.25 -47.77
N PRO A 282 25.28 -11.38 -48.61
CA PRO A 282 23.86 -11.06 -48.42
C PRO A 282 22.97 -12.30 -48.63
N ALA A 283 22.51 -12.90 -47.54
CA ALA A 283 21.26 -13.66 -47.52
C ALA A 283 20.65 -13.46 -46.11
N PRO A 284 19.34 -13.19 -45.97
CA PRO A 284 18.77 -12.82 -44.68
C PRO A 284 18.61 -14.02 -43.75
N GLY A 285 18.96 -13.82 -42.46
CA GLY A 285 18.51 -14.61 -41.31
C GLY A 285 19.12 -16.00 -41.15
N THR A 286 20.06 -16.18 -40.22
CA THR A 286 20.52 -17.50 -39.78
C THR A 286 20.63 -17.51 -38.25
N ILE A 287 19.78 -18.29 -37.56
CA ILE A 287 19.98 -18.62 -36.14
C ILE A 287 20.86 -19.86 -36.09
N LYS A 288 22.03 -19.75 -35.44
CA LYS A 288 22.92 -20.88 -35.16
C LYS A 288 22.76 -21.28 -33.70
N LEU A 289 22.31 -22.50 -33.48
CA LEU A 289 22.30 -23.14 -32.16
C LEU A 289 23.54 -24.03 -32.06
N ALA A 290 24.54 -23.62 -31.28
CA ALA A 290 25.71 -24.44 -30.94
C ALA A 290 25.60 -24.92 -29.49
N LEU A 291 25.45 -26.23 -29.31
CA LEU A 291 25.51 -26.88 -27.99
C LEU A 291 26.96 -27.27 -27.70
N GLN A 292 27.53 -26.78 -26.60
CA GLN A 292 28.83 -27.27 -26.11
C GLN A 292 28.65 -28.62 -25.40
N GLY A 293 29.13 -29.69 -26.04
CA GLY A 293 29.59 -30.90 -25.37
C GLY A 293 31.10 -31.03 -25.56
N ASP A 294 31.80 -31.63 -24.58
CA ASP A 294 33.25 -31.93 -24.51
C ASP A 294 34.04 -31.70 -25.82
N ALA A 295 35.19 -31.02 -25.71
CA ALA A 295 35.99 -30.28 -26.70
C ALA A 295 36.40 -30.97 -28.02
N THR A 296 35.75 -32.08 -28.40
CA THR A 296 35.92 -32.82 -29.65
C THR A 296 34.62 -33.11 -30.41
N SER A 297 33.43 -32.73 -29.91
CA SER A 297 32.15 -32.95 -30.62
C SER A 297 31.14 -31.80 -30.45
N SER A 298 31.43 -30.64 -31.05
CA SER A 298 30.41 -29.60 -31.25
C SER A 298 29.46 -30.03 -32.37
N THR A 299 28.21 -30.35 -32.07
CA THR A 299 27.19 -30.58 -33.10
C THR A 299 26.56 -29.22 -33.42
N THR A 300 26.88 -28.67 -34.57
CA THR A 300 26.32 -27.39 -35.04
C THR A 300 24.98 -27.67 -35.73
N PHE A 301 23.89 -27.13 -35.19
CA PHE A 301 22.62 -27.10 -35.89
C PHE A 301 22.59 -25.88 -36.81
N VAL A 302 22.46 -26.12 -38.11
CA VAL A 302 22.29 -25.06 -39.10
C VAL A 302 20.89 -25.23 -39.68
N ILE A 303 19.99 -24.33 -39.30
CA ILE A 303 18.72 -24.17 -39.98
C ILE A 303 19.03 -23.39 -41.26
N TYR A 304 19.02 -24.08 -42.40
CA TYR A 304 19.27 -23.46 -43.71
C TYR A 304 17.98 -22.85 -44.28
N ASN A 305 18.08 -21.59 -44.72
CA ASN A 305 17.16 -20.92 -45.64
C ASN A 305 17.55 -21.33 -47.08
N GLN A 306 16.59 -21.74 -47.92
CA GLN A 306 16.84 -21.78 -49.37
C GLN A 306 16.11 -20.62 -50.04
N ALA A 307 16.88 -19.79 -50.74
CA ALA A 307 16.42 -18.61 -51.42
C ALA A 307 15.42 -18.95 -52.53
N ASP A 308 14.25 -18.31 -52.50
CA ASP A 308 13.55 -17.86 -53.70
C ASP A 308 12.93 -16.48 -53.49
N VAL A 309 12.91 -15.68 -54.55
CA VAL A 309 12.94 -14.21 -54.54
C VAL A 309 11.62 -13.48 -54.16
N ASN A 310 10.60 -14.19 -53.67
CA ASN A 310 9.31 -13.59 -53.31
C ASN A 310 8.91 -13.95 -51.86
N SER A 311 9.36 -13.09 -50.94
CA SER A 311 8.82 -12.79 -49.59
C SER A 311 7.79 -13.73 -48.95
N LYS A 312 8.21 -14.89 -48.44
CA LYS A 312 7.62 -15.51 -47.23
C LYS A 312 8.67 -16.40 -46.53
N TRP A 313 8.65 -16.41 -45.19
CA TRP A 313 9.53 -17.19 -44.33
C TRP A 313 9.07 -18.65 -44.39
N VAL A 314 9.93 -19.60 -44.74
CA VAL A 314 9.60 -21.03 -44.66
C VAL A 314 10.80 -21.77 -44.08
N LEU A 315 10.69 -22.24 -42.83
CA LEU A 315 11.58 -23.30 -42.32
C LEU A 315 11.20 -24.61 -43.01
N ASN A 316 12.16 -25.32 -43.62
CA ASN A 316 11.81 -26.54 -44.34
C ASN A 316 11.58 -27.74 -43.38
N LYS A 317 10.65 -28.62 -43.76
CA LYS A 317 10.26 -29.84 -43.02
C LYS A 317 11.42 -30.78 -42.69
N THR A 318 12.49 -30.78 -43.48
CA THR A 318 13.70 -31.60 -43.29
C THR A 318 14.56 -31.11 -42.12
N ALA A 319 14.60 -29.79 -41.87
CA ALA A 319 15.28 -29.22 -40.71
C ALA A 319 14.54 -29.55 -39.40
N LEU A 320 13.21 -29.55 -39.45
CA LEU A 320 12.35 -29.92 -38.32
C LEU A 320 12.50 -31.39 -37.91
N GLU A 321 12.41 -32.33 -38.86
CA GLU A 321 12.59 -33.77 -38.60
C GLU A 321 13.97 -34.08 -37.98
N SER A 322 15.00 -33.33 -38.41
CA SER A 322 16.35 -33.44 -37.87
C SER A 322 16.46 -32.87 -36.44
N ALA A 323 15.78 -31.75 -36.15
CA ALA A 323 15.74 -31.15 -34.82
C ALA A 323 15.00 -32.03 -33.80
N GLN A 324 13.85 -32.60 -34.19
CA GLN A 324 13.10 -33.57 -33.37
C GLN A 324 13.92 -34.82 -33.04
N THR A 325 14.57 -35.39 -34.06
CA THR A 325 15.42 -36.57 -33.89
C THR A 325 16.57 -36.27 -32.95
N PHE A 326 17.15 -35.07 -33.01
CA PHE A 326 18.21 -34.68 -32.10
C PHE A 326 17.71 -34.45 -30.67
N ALA A 327 16.60 -33.72 -30.49
CA ALA A 327 16.02 -33.44 -29.18
C ALA A 327 15.67 -34.76 -28.45
N SER A 328 15.05 -35.69 -29.17
CA SER A 328 14.74 -37.04 -28.68
C SER A 328 15.97 -37.89 -28.29
N ASN A 329 17.12 -37.65 -28.93
CA ASN A 329 18.33 -38.45 -28.73
C ASN A 329 19.32 -37.85 -27.72
N ASN A 330 19.23 -36.55 -27.43
CA ASN A 330 20.25 -35.82 -26.66
C ASN A 330 19.73 -35.19 -25.36
N GLY A 331 18.42 -35.18 -25.11
CA GLY A 331 17.84 -34.80 -23.81
C GLY A 331 18.15 -33.36 -23.39
N VAL A 332 18.17 -32.42 -24.36
CA VAL A 332 18.39 -31.00 -24.09
C VAL A 332 17.11 -30.40 -23.50
N GLU A 333 17.19 -29.97 -22.25
CA GLU A 333 16.06 -29.38 -21.54
C GLU A 333 15.53 -28.13 -22.28
N GLY A 334 14.23 -28.09 -22.55
CA GLY A 334 13.56 -27.00 -23.27
C GLY A 334 13.61 -27.10 -24.80
N LEU A 335 14.45 -27.96 -25.39
CA LEU A 335 14.54 -28.05 -26.87
C LEU A 335 13.28 -28.70 -27.48
N ASP A 336 12.68 -29.66 -26.79
CA ASP A 336 11.43 -30.30 -27.25
C ASP A 336 10.26 -29.30 -27.30
N ALA A 337 10.21 -28.34 -26.37
CA ALA A 337 9.19 -27.29 -26.34
C ALA A 337 9.37 -26.30 -27.49
N LEU A 338 10.60 -25.80 -27.68
CA LEU A 338 10.96 -24.94 -28.81
C LEU A 338 10.67 -25.61 -30.17
N VAL A 339 11.00 -26.89 -30.30
CA VAL A 339 10.71 -27.66 -31.51
C VAL A 339 9.21 -27.82 -31.72
N ALA A 340 8.43 -28.12 -30.67
CA ALA A 340 6.98 -28.23 -30.77
C ALA A 340 6.32 -26.92 -31.22
N GLU A 341 6.79 -25.79 -30.69
CA GLU A 341 6.26 -24.48 -31.05
C GLU A 341 6.61 -24.10 -32.49
N LEU A 342 7.83 -24.44 -32.94
CA LEU A 342 8.20 -24.30 -34.34
C LEU A 342 7.31 -25.13 -35.27
N GLN A 343 6.87 -26.32 -34.83
CA GLN A 343 5.91 -27.11 -35.61
C GLN A 343 4.54 -26.46 -35.70
N ALA A 344 4.06 -25.88 -34.59
CA ALA A 344 2.77 -25.22 -34.52
C ALA A 344 2.75 -24.01 -35.46
N SER A 345 3.79 -23.18 -35.41
CA SER A 345 3.99 -22.04 -36.31
C SER A 345 4.00 -22.48 -37.78
N LEU A 346 4.74 -23.53 -38.14
CA LEU A 346 4.76 -24.06 -39.52
C LEU A 346 3.40 -24.59 -40.00
N ALA A 347 2.68 -25.30 -39.12
CA ALA A 347 1.35 -25.81 -39.46
C ALA A 347 0.33 -24.67 -39.65
N ALA A 348 0.46 -23.58 -38.89
CA ALA A 348 -0.36 -22.40 -39.02
C ALA A 348 -0.06 -21.64 -40.32
N ASP A 349 1.22 -21.51 -40.71
CA ASP A 349 1.62 -20.92 -42.00
C ASP A 349 1.08 -21.71 -43.20
N ASP A 350 1.14 -23.05 -43.15
CA ASP A 350 0.56 -23.93 -44.18
C ASP A 350 -0.96 -23.75 -44.26
N ALA A 351 -1.64 -23.61 -43.12
CA ALA A 351 -3.08 -23.37 -43.05
C ALA A 351 -3.45 -21.99 -43.62
N GLU A 352 -2.67 -20.95 -43.33
CA GLU A 352 -2.83 -19.61 -43.90
C GLU A 352 -2.67 -19.64 -45.43
N ALA A 353 -1.65 -20.32 -45.95
CA ALA A 353 -1.44 -20.47 -47.39
C ALA A 353 -2.59 -21.22 -48.08
N ALA A 354 -3.11 -22.26 -47.43
CA ALA A 354 -4.28 -23.00 -47.91
C ALA A 354 -5.55 -22.12 -47.90
N ALA A 355 -5.78 -21.36 -46.84
CA ALA A 355 -6.91 -20.44 -46.72
C ALA A 355 -6.82 -19.33 -47.78
N GLN A 356 -5.63 -18.78 -48.03
CA GLN A 356 -5.40 -17.78 -49.08
C GLN A 356 -5.76 -18.32 -50.47
N THR A 357 -5.38 -19.58 -50.74
CA THR A 357 -5.70 -20.24 -52.02
C THR A 357 -7.21 -20.42 -52.16
N ALA A 358 -7.90 -20.84 -51.11
CA ALA A 358 -9.35 -20.99 -51.10
C ALA A 358 -10.07 -19.64 -51.31
N ARG A 359 -9.59 -18.58 -50.64
CA ARG A 359 -10.11 -17.22 -50.78
C ARG A 359 -9.92 -16.69 -52.19
N ASN A 360 -8.75 -16.87 -52.80
CA ASN A 360 -8.51 -16.46 -54.18
C ASN A 360 -9.41 -17.21 -55.17
N SER A 361 -9.65 -18.51 -54.94
CA SER A 361 -10.61 -19.27 -55.76
C SER A 361 -12.04 -18.72 -55.62
N ALA A 362 -12.48 -18.39 -54.42
CA ALA A 362 -13.82 -17.85 -54.19
C ALA A 362 -13.97 -16.42 -54.75
N LEU A 363 -12.89 -15.64 -54.77
CA LEU A 363 -12.84 -14.32 -55.42
C LEU A 363 -12.95 -14.44 -56.93
N ASP A 364 -12.29 -15.42 -57.55
CA ASP A 364 -12.42 -15.72 -58.98
C ASP A 364 -13.87 -16.08 -59.33
N ASP A 365 -14.48 -16.99 -58.55
CA ASP A 365 -15.90 -17.36 -58.70
C ASP A 365 -16.84 -16.13 -58.57
N LEU A 366 -16.52 -15.19 -57.67
CA LEU A 366 -17.27 -13.96 -57.46
C LEU A 366 -17.20 -13.02 -58.67
N LEU A 367 -16.00 -12.82 -59.23
CA LEU A 367 -15.80 -11.97 -60.40
C LEU A 367 -16.49 -12.56 -61.64
N ASP A 368 -16.47 -13.88 -61.80
CA ASP A 368 -17.20 -14.59 -62.85
C ASP A 368 -18.73 -14.43 -62.69
N ALA A 369 -19.23 -14.46 -61.45
CA ALA A 369 -20.65 -14.26 -61.16
C ALA A 369 -21.09 -12.80 -61.42
N GLU A 370 -20.22 -11.82 -61.15
CA GLU A 370 -20.42 -10.40 -61.50
C GLU A 370 -20.48 -10.20 -63.02
N ASP A 371 -19.53 -10.74 -63.79
CA ASP A 371 -19.52 -10.69 -65.26
C ASP A 371 -20.79 -11.32 -65.85
N ALA A 372 -21.28 -12.41 -65.25
CA ALA A 372 -22.50 -13.07 -65.69
C ALA A 372 -23.77 -12.27 -65.35
N ALA A 373 -23.76 -11.52 -64.24
CA ALA A 373 -24.88 -10.71 -63.77
C ALA A 373 -24.97 -9.34 -64.48
N ASP A 374 -23.83 -8.76 -64.85
CA ASP A 374 -23.73 -7.49 -65.58
C ASP A 374 -22.81 -7.61 -66.80
N ALA A 375 -23.42 -7.72 -67.97
CA ALA A 375 -22.71 -7.83 -69.26
C ALA A 375 -21.87 -6.60 -69.65
N THR A 376 -21.86 -5.53 -68.85
CA THR A 376 -20.98 -4.37 -69.03
C THR A 376 -19.66 -4.49 -68.27
N VAL A 377 -19.53 -5.47 -67.38
CA VAL A 377 -18.30 -5.83 -66.67
C VAL A 377 -17.53 -6.87 -67.49
N ASP A 378 -16.20 -6.78 -67.50
CA ASP A 378 -15.30 -7.74 -68.15
C ASP A 378 -14.09 -7.98 -67.24
N ASN A 379 -14.16 -9.06 -66.48
CA ASN A 379 -13.12 -9.49 -65.56
C ASN A 379 -12.20 -10.57 -66.15
N SER A 380 -12.32 -10.91 -67.44
CA SER A 380 -11.60 -12.03 -68.05
C SER A 380 -10.07 -11.89 -68.04
N ASN A 381 -9.55 -10.70 -67.72
CA ASN A 381 -8.13 -10.39 -67.63
C ASN A 381 -7.68 -10.00 -66.22
N VAL A 382 -8.56 -10.08 -65.21
CA VAL A 382 -8.20 -9.81 -63.82
C VAL A 382 -7.35 -10.99 -63.33
N ASN A 383 -6.11 -10.70 -62.93
CA ASN A 383 -5.23 -11.71 -62.33
C ASN A 383 -5.54 -11.78 -60.84
N VAL A 384 -6.26 -12.80 -60.40
CA VAL A 384 -6.61 -13.00 -58.99
C VAL A 384 -5.40 -13.54 -58.21
N ASP A 385 -4.90 -12.71 -57.30
CA ASP A 385 -3.82 -13.01 -56.38
C ASP A 385 -4.10 -12.46 -54.96
N ALA A 386 -3.15 -12.63 -54.04
CA ALA A 386 -3.31 -12.21 -52.65
C ALA A 386 -3.49 -10.69 -52.46
N ASN A 387 -3.09 -9.87 -53.45
CA ASN A 387 -3.22 -8.41 -53.40
C ASN A 387 -4.41 -7.88 -54.21
N THR A 388 -5.19 -8.78 -54.83
CA THR A 388 -6.34 -8.40 -55.62
C THR A 388 -7.42 -7.85 -54.69
N THR A 389 -7.79 -6.59 -54.93
CA THR A 389 -8.83 -5.86 -54.21
C THR A 389 -10.11 -5.80 -55.05
N ILE A 390 -11.25 -5.88 -54.36
CA ILE A 390 -12.55 -5.65 -54.99
C ILE A 390 -12.76 -4.14 -55.10
N SER A 391 -13.30 -3.71 -56.24
CA SER A 391 -13.57 -2.32 -56.55
C SER A 391 -14.91 -2.18 -57.28
N ALA A 392 -15.44 -0.96 -57.34
CA ALA A 392 -16.64 -0.67 -58.13
C ALA A 392 -16.47 -0.91 -59.65
N THR A 393 -15.26 -1.19 -60.14
CA THR A 393 -15.01 -1.45 -61.57
C THR A 393 -15.08 -2.94 -61.90
N ASN A 394 -14.62 -3.82 -61.02
CA ASN A 394 -14.58 -5.27 -61.22
C ASN A 394 -15.71 -6.02 -60.49
N ALA A 395 -16.32 -5.45 -59.45
CA ALA A 395 -17.48 -6.04 -58.78
C ALA A 395 -18.54 -4.99 -58.39
N PRO A 396 -19.15 -4.29 -59.35
CA PRO A 396 -20.05 -3.16 -59.06
C PRO A 396 -21.30 -3.53 -58.24
N LEU A 397 -21.79 -4.77 -58.31
CA LEU A 397 -22.99 -5.19 -57.57
C LEU A 397 -22.67 -5.51 -56.10
N THR A 398 -21.44 -5.96 -55.81
CA THR A 398 -21.04 -6.44 -54.48
C THR A 398 -20.08 -5.50 -53.74
N ASN A 399 -19.44 -4.56 -54.44
CA ASN A 399 -18.47 -3.62 -53.87
C ASN A 399 -19.02 -2.85 -52.66
N GLU A 400 -20.27 -2.38 -52.71
CA GLU A 400 -20.88 -1.64 -51.58
C GLU A 400 -21.04 -2.52 -50.35
N LEU A 401 -21.52 -3.77 -50.51
CA LEU A 401 -21.66 -4.72 -49.39
C LEU A 401 -20.30 -4.93 -48.70
N LEU A 402 -19.27 -5.22 -49.49
CA LEU A 402 -17.95 -5.55 -48.98
C LEU A 402 -17.27 -4.34 -48.33
N THR A 403 -17.38 -3.16 -48.95
CA THR A 403 -16.91 -1.89 -48.36
C THR A 403 -17.54 -1.63 -46.99
N GLN A 404 -18.85 -1.90 -46.85
CA GLN A 404 -19.54 -1.68 -45.58
C GLN A 404 -19.19 -2.72 -44.52
N ILE A 405 -18.89 -3.97 -44.91
CA ILE A 405 -18.38 -4.99 -43.98
C ILE A 405 -17.04 -4.54 -43.39
N GLU A 406 -16.07 -4.18 -44.24
CA GLU A 406 -14.76 -3.67 -43.79
C GLU A 406 -14.90 -2.41 -42.92
N THR A 407 -15.83 -1.51 -43.29
CA THR A 407 -16.11 -0.28 -42.53
C THR A 407 -16.65 -0.60 -41.14
N ILE A 408 -17.60 -1.53 -41.02
CA ILE A 408 -18.17 -1.94 -39.74
C ILE A 408 -17.09 -2.56 -38.84
N GLU A 409 -16.29 -3.49 -39.37
CA GLU A 409 -15.21 -4.15 -38.64
C GLU A 409 -14.19 -3.13 -38.13
N SER A 410 -13.75 -2.19 -38.98
CA SER A 410 -12.85 -1.11 -38.59
C SER A 410 -13.44 -0.22 -37.49
N LEU A 411 -14.73 0.13 -37.60
CA LEU A 411 -15.41 0.94 -36.57
C LEU A 411 -15.60 0.17 -35.27
N GLN A 412 -15.87 -1.13 -35.32
CA GLN A 412 -15.99 -1.98 -34.12
C GLN A 412 -14.66 -2.06 -33.37
N GLN A 413 -13.54 -2.26 -34.07
CA GLN A 413 -12.20 -2.25 -33.47
C GLN A 413 -11.88 -0.89 -32.82
N LYS A 414 -12.25 0.21 -33.49
CA LYS A 414 -12.11 1.56 -32.92
C LYS A 414 -12.98 1.75 -31.68
N LEU A 415 -14.21 1.24 -31.69
CA LEU A 415 -15.11 1.32 -30.55
C LEU A 415 -14.57 0.53 -29.34
N GLU A 416 -14.06 -0.68 -29.58
CA GLU A 416 -13.44 -1.50 -28.53
C GLU A 416 -12.20 -0.81 -27.94
N THR A 417 -11.31 -0.31 -28.80
CA THR A 417 -10.13 0.46 -28.37
C THR A 417 -10.54 1.68 -27.56
N ARG A 418 -11.52 2.45 -28.03
CA ARG A 418 -12.02 3.63 -27.33
C ARG A 418 -12.62 3.27 -25.97
N THR A 419 -13.38 2.18 -25.91
CA THR A 419 -14.01 1.69 -24.67
C THR A 419 -12.97 1.33 -23.64
N LYS A 420 -11.90 0.64 -24.05
CA LYS A 420 -10.77 0.31 -23.18
C LYS A 420 -10.10 1.58 -22.64
N LEU A 421 -9.72 2.51 -23.52
CA LEU A 421 -9.06 3.75 -23.09
C LEU A 421 -9.93 4.59 -22.14
N ASP A 422 -11.24 4.65 -22.37
CA ASP A 422 -12.16 5.35 -21.47
C ASP A 422 -12.26 4.65 -20.09
N ALA A 423 -12.16 3.31 -20.05
CA ALA A 423 -12.12 2.54 -18.81
C ALA A 423 -10.79 2.73 -18.07
N ASP A 424 -9.66 2.73 -18.77
CA ASP A 424 -8.33 2.99 -18.20
C ASP A 424 -8.28 4.37 -17.54
N VAL A 425 -8.81 5.41 -18.21
CA VAL A 425 -8.94 6.76 -17.63
C VAL A 425 -9.85 6.77 -16.40
N ALA A 426 -10.93 5.99 -16.39
CA ALA A 426 -11.84 5.94 -15.26
C ALA A 426 -11.20 5.25 -14.04
N ALA A 427 -10.42 4.19 -14.26
CA ALA A 427 -9.66 3.51 -13.21
C ALA A 427 -8.62 4.45 -12.58
N ALA A 428 -7.74 5.04 -13.39
CA ALA A 428 -6.72 5.96 -12.89
C ALA A 428 -7.31 7.19 -12.17
N LYS A 429 -8.53 7.64 -12.53
CA LYS A 429 -9.25 8.69 -11.78
C LYS A 429 -9.71 8.24 -10.41
N ALA A 430 -10.13 6.99 -10.26
CA ALA A 430 -10.51 6.44 -8.97
C ALA A 430 -9.28 6.35 -8.06
N ASP A 431 -8.15 5.90 -8.59
CA ASP A 431 -6.89 5.76 -7.86
C ASP A 431 -6.38 7.11 -7.36
N VAL A 432 -6.42 8.15 -8.21
CA VAL A 432 -6.08 9.52 -7.80
C VAL A 432 -7.01 10.02 -6.68
N ALA A 433 -8.32 9.76 -6.76
CA ALA A 433 -9.26 10.20 -5.73
C ALA A 433 -9.04 9.49 -4.39
N GLU A 434 -8.67 8.21 -4.42
CA GLU A 434 -8.32 7.44 -3.23
C GLU A 434 -7.01 7.95 -2.61
N MET A 435 -5.99 8.21 -3.41
CA MET A 435 -4.74 8.83 -2.97
C MET A 435 -4.97 10.20 -2.34
N GLU A 436 -5.84 11.04 -2.91
CA GLU A 436 -6.23 12.33 -2.32
C GLU A 436 -6.90 12.17 -0.94
N ALA A 437 -7.75 11.16 -0.76
CA ALA A 437 -8.41 10.86 0.50
C ALA A 437 -7.43 10.33 1.57
N LEU A 438 -6.50 9.46 1.18
CA LEU A 438 -5.44 8.95 2.05
C LEU A 438 -4.50 10.08 2.49
N ASN A 439 -4.07 10.92 1.55
CA ASN A 439 -3.28 12.12 1.84
C ASN A 439 -3.98 13.06 2.83
N LYS A 440 -5.29 13.24 2.67
CA LYS A 440 -6.08 14.03 3.62
C LYS A 440 -6.10 13.38 5.00
N THR A 441 -6.27 12.06 5.08
CA THR A 441 -6.30 11.33 6.35
C THR A 441 -4.97 11.45 7.10
N VAL A 442 -3.85 11.31 6.39
CA VAL A 442 -2.50 11.55 6.93
C VAL A 442 -2.35 12.98 7.43
N ALA A 443 -2.78 13.97 6.64
CA ALA A 443 -2.70 15.38 7.02
C ALA A 443 -3.56 15.72 8.24
N ASP A 444 -4.79 15.20 8.31
CA ASP A 444 -5.69 15.41 9.43
C ASP A 444 -5.14 14.75 10.71
N ALA A 445 -4.61 13.52 10.62
CA ALA A 445 -3.98 12.84 11.75
C ALA A 445 -2.72 13.56 12.23
N LYS A 446 -1.92 14.10 11.29
CA LYS A 446 -0.76 14.92 11.60
C LYS A 446 -1.15 16.23 12.29
N ALA A 447 -2.25 16.87 11.86
CA ALA A 447 -2.73 18.11 12.48
C ALA A 447 -3.13 17.90 13.95
N VAL A 448 -3.69 16.74 14.32
CA VAL A 448 -3.96 16.42 15.74
C VAL A 448 -2.69 16.50 16.59
N LEU A 449 -1.54 16.11 16.03
CA LEU A 449 -0.25 16.18 16.72
C LEU A 449 0.31 17.61 16.73
N GLU A 450 0.35 18.28 15.57
CA GLU A 450 1.08 19.54 15.41
C GLU A 450 0.30 20.82 15.69
N ASP A 451 -1.04 20.80 15.58
CA ASP A 451 -1.85 21.99 15.86
C ASP A 451 -1.72 22.38 17.34
N SER A 452 -1.83 23.68 17.62
CA SER A 452 -1.72 24.19 18.98
C SER A 452 -2.80 23.61 19.90
N GLU A 453 -2.56 23.57 21.22
CA GLU A 453 -3.59 23.21 22.20
C GLU A 453 -4.84 24.08 22.09
N GLU A 454 -4.69 25.36 21.69
CA GLU A 454 -5.81 26.28 21.46
C GLU A 454 -6.68 25.86 20.26
N ASP A 455 -6.07 25.22 19.26
CA ASP A 455 -6.73 24.68 18.07
C ASP A 455 -7.15 23.21 18.25
N GLY A 456 -6.85 22.61 19.39
CA GLY A 456 -7.24 21.25 19.77
C GLY A 456 -6.24 20.16 19.40
N GLY A 457 -4.99 20.51 19.05
CA GLY A 457 -3.88 19.57 18.88
C GLY A 457 -2.94 19.51 20.10
N PHE A 458 -1.83 18.80 19.97
CA PHE A 458 -0.82 18.64 21.04
C PHE A 458 0.31 19.67 20.99
N GLY A 459 0.38 20.51 19.95
CA GLY A 459 1.41 21.52 19.78
C GLY A 459 2.83 20.95 19.71
N VAL A 460 2.98 19.71 19.25
CA VAL A 460 4.29 19.07 19.07
C VAL A 460 4.71 19.12 17.62
N THR A 461 6.00 19.32 17.33
CA THR A 461 6.54 19.25 15.97
C THR A 461 7.07 17.85 15.72
N LEU A 462 6.44 17.08 14.82
CA LEU A 462 6.96 15.78 14.44
C LEU A 462 8.31 15.93 13.74
N THR A 463 9.34 15.30 14.30
CA THR A 463 10.71 15.46 13.84
C THR A 463 11.35 14.11 13.57
N GLU A 464 11.96 13.96 12.40
CA GLU A 464 12.68 12.75 12.02
C GLU A 464 14.08 12.72 12.63
N PHE A 465 14.57 11.53 12.96
CA PHE A 465 15.96 11.32 13.32
C PHE A 465 16.86 11.51 12.11
N ALA A 466 18.00 12.17 12.31
CA ALA A 466 19.01 12.35 11.29
C ALA A 466 20.43 12.37 11.89
N VAL A 467 21.42 12.04 11.07
CA VAL A 467 22.83 12.21 11.45
C VAL A 467 23.15 13.70 11.59
N GLY A 468 23.47 14.14 12.81
CA GLY A 468 23.69 15.55 13.12
C GLY A 468 22.41 16.38 13.21
N GLY A 469 21.29 15.75 13.55
CA GLY A 469 20.02 16.41 13.84
C GLY A 469 20.13 17.36 15.03
N THR A 470 19.16 18.26 15.15
CA THR A 470 19.11 19.30 16.18
C THR A 470 17.66 19.59 16.52
N ALA A 471 17.33 19.53 17.81
CA ALA A 471 16.05 19.99 18.32
C ALA A 471 15.94 21.52 18.19
N THR A 472 14.73 21.98 17.96
CA THR A 472 14.37 23.36 17.69
C THR A 472 14.07 24.10 19.01
N ALA A 473 13.29 25.18 18.94
CA ALA A 473 12.79 25.86 20.13
C ALA A 473 11.31 25.53 20.41
N GLU A 474 10.69 24.78 19.50
CA GLU A 474 9.34 24.26 19.64
C GLU A 474 9.38 22.94 20.44
N ASN A 475 8.22 22.37 20.78
CA ASN A 475 8.15 21.07 21.43
C ASN A 475 8.37 19.97 20.39
N ASP A 476 9.59 19.46 20.22
CA ASP A 476 9.84 18.45 19.20
C ASP A 476 9.47 17.04 19.68
N LEU A 477 8.74 16.30 18.83
CA LEU A 477 8.44 14.89 19.04
C LEU A 477 9.20 14.03 18.02
N PHE A 478 10.20 13.32 18.50
CA PHE A 478 10.92 12.32 17.74
C PHE A 478 10.24 10.96 17.88
N VAL A 479 10.12 10.22 16.77
CA VAL A 479 9.53 8.87 16.77
C VAL A 479 10.63 7.87 16.49
N PHE A 480 10.88 6.96 17.43
CA PHE A 480 11.89 5.93 17.27
C PHE A 480 11.54 4.94 16.15
N SER A 481 12.53 4.64 15.30
CA SER A 481 12.51 3.54 14.34
C SER A 481 13.92 2.96 14.20
N THR A 482 14.04 1.73 13.70
CA THR A 482 15.34 1.06 13.49
C THR A 482 16.20 1.74 12.42
N ASP A 483 15.60 2.57 11.57
CA ASP A 483 16.32 3.34 10.54
C ASP A 483 17.07 4.54 11.13
N ALA A 484 16.87 4.85 12.42
CA ALA A 484 17.53 5.93 13.13
C ALA A 484 18.96 5.59 13.59
N ASP A 485 19.52 4.43 13.21
CA ASP A 485 20.84 4.01 13.68
C ASP A 485 21.94 5.01 13.29
N GLY A 486 22.74 5.40 14.28
CA GLY A 486 23.78 6.42 14.14
C GLY A 486 23.26 7.86 14.08
N ALA A 487 21.97 8.09 14.31
CA ALA A 487 21.41 9.44 14.41
C ALA A 487 21.94 10.18 15.64
N SER A 488 21.88 11.51 15.58
CA SER A 488 22.17 12.34 16.74
C SER A 488 21.25 13.55 16.82
N VAL A 489 20.96 13.98 18.06
CA VAL A 489 20.12 15.14 18.34
C VAL A 489 20.89 16.08 19.26
N ALA A 490 21.27 17.24 18.74
CA ALA A 490 21.76 18.35 19.56
C ALA A 490 20.59 19.16 20.15
N GLN A 491 20.83 19.86 21.24
CA GLN A 491 19.86 20.78 21.87
C GLN A 491 18.58 20.12 22.45
N PHE A 492 18.54 18.79 22.55
CA PHE A 492 17.41 18.08 23.13
C PHE A 492 17.15 18.54 24.58
N GLY A 493 15.96 19.08 24.84
CA GLY A 493 15.54 19.66 26.12
C GLY A 493 16.17 21.02 26.44
N ALA A 494 16.86 21.67 25.49
CA ALA A 494 17.46 22.99 25.73
C ALA A 494 16.46 24.15 25.61
N ALA A 495 15.42 23.98 24.78
CA ALA A 495 14.28 24.87 24.62
C ALA A 495 13.11 24.02 24.09
N GLY A 496 11.87 24.37 24.47
CA GLY A 496 10.73 23.50 24.19
C GLY A 496 10.73 22.24 25.07
N GLU A 497 9.62 21.50 25.02
CA GLU A 497 9.49 20.18 25.61
C GLU A 497 9.75 19.09 24.58
N ASP A 498 11.01 18.68 24.46
CA ASP A 498 11.39 17.63 23.51
C ASP A 498 11.13 16.23 24.08
N LYS A 499 10.58 15.36 23.24
CA LYS A 499 10.23 13.98 23.62
C LYS A 499 10.67 13.00 22.53
N ILE A 500 11.08 11.79 22.92
CA ILE A 500 11.27 10.66 22.01
C ILE A 500 10.23 9.61 22.33
N TYR A 501 9.32 9.32 21.40
CA TYR A 501 8.41 8.20 21.51
C TYR A 501 9.10 6.89 21.13
N ILE A 502 9.14 5.96 22.08
CA ILE A 502 9.75 4.62 21.93
C ILE A 502 8.71 3.49 22.11
N GLY A 503 7.49 3.83 22.55
CA GLY A 503 6.44 2.87 22.88
C GLY A 503 6.64 2.19 24.23
N ASP A 504 5.66 1.39 24.65
CA ASP A 504 5.59 0.87 26.04
C ASP A 504 6.44 -0.38 26.29
N SER A 505 7.15 -0.88 25.29
CA SER A 505 7.85 -2.18 25.36
C SER A 505 9.27 -2.09 25.91
N PHE A 506 9.85 -0.88 25.95
CA PHE A 506 11.24 -0.67 26.34
C PHE A 506 11.41 -0.42 27.84
N THR A 507 12.41 -1.06 28.44
CA THR A 507 12.84 -0.83 29.82
C THR A 507 14.20 -0.14 29.85
N ARG A 508 14.36 0.86 30.74
CA ARG A 508 15.64 1.57 30.92
C ARG A 508 16.68 0.71 31.63
N VAL A 509 17.89 0.69 31.09
CA VAL A 509 19.08 0.10 31.73
C VAL A 509 20.24 1.09 31.72
N ASP A 510 20.74 1.46 32.90
CA ASP A 510 21.86 2.40 33.01
C ASP A 510 23.21 1.67 32.99
N LEU A 511 24.08 2.09 32.09
CA LEU A 511 25.44 1.59 31.98
C LEU A 511 26.43 2.58 32.61
N ALA A 512 27.51 2.05 33.19
CA ALA A 512 28.61 2.88 33.65
C ALA A 512 29.24 3.64 32.46
N SER A 513 29.69 4.87 32.67
CA SER A 513 30.27 5.70 31.62
C SER A 513 31.50 5.06 30.94
N ASP A 514 32.23 4.21 31.64
CA ASP A 514 33.39 3.47 31.14
C ASP A 514 33.08 2.01 30.77
N ALA A 515 31.80 1.62 30.81
CA ALA A 515 31.37 0.29 30.39
C ALA A 515 31.68 0.09 28.91
N VAL A 516 32.24 -1.08 28.58
CA VAL A 516 32.26 -1.53 27.19
C VAL A 516 30.89 -2.14 26.94
N PHE A 517 30.07 -1.48 26.14
CA PHE A 517 28.75 -1.99 25.77
C PHE A 517 28.89 -3.42 25.21
N SER A 518 28.15 -4.36 25.78
CA SER A 518 28.00 -5.69 25.23
C SER A 518 26.56 -6.16 25.38
N LYS A 519 26.07 -6.90 24.39
CA LYS A 519 24.79 -7.63 24.42
C LYS A 519 24.66 -8.63 25.58
N GLU A 520 25.70 -8.81 26.39
CA GLU A 520 25.73 -9.72 27.55
C GLU A 520 24.99 -9.13 28.76
N GLN A 521 24.54 -7.87 28.64
CA GLN A 521 23.99 -7.05 29.72
C GLN A 521 22.45 -6.98 29.71
N GLY A 522 21.77 -7.58 28.72
CA GLY A 522 20.31 -7.55 28.54
C GLY A 522 19.53 -8.79 29.01
N ASP A 523 18.21 -8.65 29.09
CA ASP A 523 17.20 -9.62 29.44
C ASP A 523 16.48 -10.17 28.20
N ALA A 524 16.42 -11.50 28.09
CA ALA A 524 15.80 -12.19 26.96
C ALA A 524 14.30 -11.97 26.78
N SER A 525 13.64 -11.38 27.77
CA SER A 525 12.19 -11.31 27.87
C SER A 525 11.62 -9.90 27.76
N THR A 526 12.48 -8.88 27.75
CA THR A 526 12.09 -7.47 27.68
C THR A 526 12.93 -6.76 26.64
N LEU A 527 12.34 -5.82 25.90
CA LEU A 527 13.16 -4.91 25.09
C LEU A 527 13.79 -3.89 26.03
N GLU A 528 15.07 -3.62 25.81
CA GLU A 528 15.83 -2.69 26.65
C GLU A 528 16.34 -1.51 25.84
N VAL A 529 16.44 -0.37 26.53
CA VAL A 529 17.18 0.79 26.05
C VAL A 529 18.28 1.09 27.06
N PHE A 530 19.51 1.03 26.58
CA PHE A 530 20.70 1.22 27.38
C PHE A 530 21.12 2.69 27.36
N PHE A 531 21.22 3.29 28.53
CA PHE A 531 21.64 4.68 28.72
C PHE A 531 23.09 4.69 29.15
N GLN A 532 23.96 5.27 28.32
CA GLN A 532 25.38 5.41 28.63
C GLN A 532 25.82 6.86 28.50
N GLN A 533 26.52 7.36 29.52
CA GLN A 533 27.17 8.67 29.45
C GLN A 533 28.51 8.56 28.71
N ASP A 534 28.65 9.22 27.55
CA ASP A 534 29.92 9.40 26.84
C ASP A 534 30.31 10.88 26.79
N GLY A 535 31.30 11.26 27.59
CA GLY A 535 31.67 12.67 27.76
C GLY A 535 30.47 13.51 28.20
N ASN A 536 30.07 14.48 27.38
CA ASN A 536 28.91 15.35 27.64
C ASN A 536 27.63 14.87 26.92
N ASN A 537 27.63 13.67 26.36
CA ASN A 537 26.52 13.15 25.56
C ASN A 537 25.87 11.96 26.26
N ALA A 538 24.57 11.81 26.08
CA ALA A 538 23.85 10.59 26.39
C ALA A 538 23.78 9.74 25.11
N VAL A 539 24.30 8.52 25.18
CA VAL A 539 24.18 7.52 24.13
C VAL A 539 23.07 6.56 24.52
N LEU A 540 22.05 6.48 23.65
CA LEU A 540 20.90 5.60 23.82
C LEU A 540 21.02 4.46 22.82
N THR A 541 21.15 3.23 23.31
CA THR A 541 21.22 2.04 22.46
C THR A 541 19.96 1.21 22.67
N PHE A 542 19.16 1.08 21.62
CA PHE A 542 17.89 0.36 21.61
C PHE A 542 18.09 -1.06 21.11
N GLU A 543 17.44 -2.02 21.76
CA GLU A 543 17.29 -3.36 21.23
C GLU A 543 16.21 -3.42 20.15
N ASP A 544 16.55 -3.96 18.98
CA ASP A 544 15.55 -4.22 17.94
C ASP A 544 14.82 -5.56 18.21
N LYS A 545 15.44 -6.44 19.00
CA LYS A 545 14.86 -7.70 19.52
C LYS A 545 15.41 -7.99 20.91
N ALA A 546 14.55 -8.43 21.83
CA ALA A 546 14.97 -8.82 23.18
C ALA A 546 15.99 -9.97 23.13
N PHE A 547 17.14 -9.82 23.79
CA PHE A 547 18.15 -10.87 23.82
C PHE A 547 18.69 -11.13 25.24
N ALA A 548 18.85 -12.41 25.58
CA ALA A 548 19.62 -12.80 26.76
C ALA A 548 21.10 -12.58 26.48
N GLY A 549 21.88 -12.33 27.53
CA GLY A 549 23.34 -12.18 27.48
C GLY A 549 24.18 -13.38 26.97
N SER A 550 23.91 -13.85 25.76
CA SER A 550 24.61 -14.92 25.05
C SER A 550 24.37 -14.96 23.52
N GLY A 551 23.67 -13.98 22.92
CA GLY A 551 23.44 -13.88 21.45
C GLY A 551 24.72 -13.65 20.63
N SER A 552 24.68 -13.67 19.29
CA SER A 552 25.86 -13.56 18.39
C SER A 552 26.37 -12.11 18.26
N SER A 553 27.63 -11.90 17.85
CA SER A 553 28.41 -10.64 17.97
C SER A 553 28.19 -9.63 16.84
N THR A 554 26.98 -9.56 16.28
CA THR A 554 26.66 -8.65 15.17
C THR A 554 25.81 -7.51 15.69
N THR A 555 26.26 -6.27 15.46
CA THR A 555 25.57 -5.01 15.78
C THR A 555 24.36 -4.76 14.89
N GLU A 556 23.75 -5.81 14.33
CA GLU A 556 22.70 -5.72 13.29
C GLU A 556 21.27 -5.74 13.89
N ASP A 557 21.13 -5.87 15.21
CA ASP A 557 19.85 -5.85 15.94
C ASP A 557 19.85 -4.75 17.04
N LEU A 558 20.61 -3.68 16.82
CA LEU A 558 20.71 -2.54 17.74
C LEU A 558 20.61 -1.24 16.95
N THR A 559 19.91 -0.28 17.52
CA THR A 559 19.82 1.08 16.99
C THR A 559 20.43 2.06 18.00
N GLU A 560 21.45 2.83 17.59
CA GLU A 560 22.10 3.83 18.44
C GLU A 560 21.67 5.26 18.10
N ILE A 561 21.25 6.03 19.11
CA ILE A 561 20.92 7.46 19.01
C ILE A 561 21.74 8.23 20.03
N THR A 562 22.43 9.29 19.60
CA THR A 562 23.22 10.15 20.49
C THR A 562 22.54 11.49 20.77
N LEU A 563 22.23 11.78 22.04
CA LEU A 563 21.79 13.10 22.49
C LEU A 563 23.00 13.93 22.91
N THR A 564 23.32 14.94 22.11
CA THR A 564 24.53 15.75 22.29
C THR A 564 24.32 16.83 23.34
N GLY A 565 25.17 16.84 24.38
CA GLY A 565 25.11 17.82 25.45
C GLY A 565 24.11 17.53 26.56
N VAL A 566 23.55 16.31 26.61
CA VAL A 566 22.55 15.86 27.59
C VAL A 566 23.19 14.87 28.57
N ASN A 567 22.84 14.94 29.85
CA ASN A 567 23.26 13.93 30.84
C ASN A 567 22.19 12.84 30.98
N ILE A 568 22.61 11.59 31.13
CA ILE A 568 21.67 10.46 31.33
C ILE A 568 20.87 10.56 32.65
N GLU A 569 21.40 11.27 33.65
CA GLU A 569 20.73 11.51 34.93
C GLU A 569 19.53 12.45 34.78
N ASP A 570 19.56 13.31 33.75
CA ASP A 570 18.48 14.26 33.45
C ASP A 570 17.41 13.62 32.56
N LEU A 571 17.61 12.40 32.07
CA LEU A 571 16.63 11.71 31.24
C LEU A 571 15.70 10.84 32.09
N SER A 572 14.47 10.65 31.63
CA SER A 572 13.50 9.71 32.20
C SER A 572 12.73 8.98 31.10
N ILE A 573 12.19 7.80 31.41
CA ILE A 573 11.24 7.10 30.54
C ILE A 573 9.90 7.05 31.26
N ASN A 574 8.88 7.68 30.66
CA ASN A 574 7.53 7.71 31.21
C ASN A 574 6.52 7.52 30.09
N ASN A 575 5.61 6.56 30.24
CA ASN A 575 4.53 6.28 29.28
C ASN A 575 5.00 6.10 27.83
N GLY A 576 6.12 5.41 27.63
CA GLY A 576 6.71 5.20 26.30
C GLY A 576 7.43 6.42 25.71
N PHE A 577 7.66 7.47 26.48
CA PHE A 577 8.43 8.66 26.07
C PHE A 577 9.72 8.81 26.86
N ILE A 578 10.81 9.11 26.17
CA ILE A 578 12.04 9.62 26.77
C ILE A 578 11.97 11.14 26.80
N THR A 579 12.13 11.75 27.98
CA THR A 579 12.11 13.21 28.16
C THR A 579 13.26 13.67 29.06
N VAL A 580 13.62 14.94 28.99
CA VAL A 580 14.46 15.60 29.99
C VAL A 580 13.59 16.01 31.19
N ALA A 581 14.05 15.69 32.40
CA ALA A 581 13.36 15.95 33.67
C ALA A 581 13.58 17.37 34.21
#